data_AF-A0A957UFL4-F1
#
_entry.id   AF-A0A957UFL4-F1
#
_cell.length_a   1.000
_cell.length_b   1.000
_cell.length_c   1.000
_cell.angle_alpha   90.00
_cell.angle_beta   90.00
_cell.angle_gamma   90.00
#
_symmetry.space_group_name_H-M   'P 1'
#
loop_
_entity.id
_entity.type
_entity.pdbx_description
1 polymer ?
#
loop_
_entity_poly.entity_id
_entity_poly.type
_entity_poly.pdbx_seq_one_letter_code
_entity_poly.pdbx_strand_id
1 'polypeptide(L)'
;PAWEDWIGAGAIIVHLPGRRSPESAAALAAFAAARDEVHSALCACASGKELITGGFAGDVELAAALNASPVAPLLTRGAYHAGKSTNDA
;
A
#
# COMPACT_ATOMS: atom_id res chain seq x y z
N PRO A 1 -8.20 5.40 13.02
CA PRO A 1 -7.59 5.79 11.72
C PRO A 1 -6.95 4.55 11.06
N ALA A 2 -7.13 4.38 9.75
CA ALA A 2 -6.46 3.34 8.98
C ALA A 2 -5.01 3.79 8.70
N TRP A 3 -4.09 3.36 9.55
CA TRP A 3 -2.67 3.72 9.45
C TRP A 3 -2.01 3.02 8.25
N GLU A 4 -2.41 1.78 8.00
CA GLU A 4 -2.07 0.95 6.85
C GLU A 4 -2.39 1.65 5.53
N ASP A 5 -3.57 2.27 5.41
CA ASP A 5 -3.95 3.04 4.22
C ASP A 5 -3.01 4.24 4.02
N TRP A 6 -2.62 4.88 5.14
CA TRP A 6 -1.75 6.06 5.11
C TRP A 6 -0.34 5.73 4.64
N ILE A 7 0.26 4.64 5.14
CA ILE A 7 1.57 4.19 4.65
C ILE A 7 1.49 3.61 3.23
N GLY A 8 0.37 2.98 2.87
CA GLY A 8 0.11 2.50 1.51
C GLY A 8 0.08 3.65 0.50
N ALA A 9 -0.57 4.77 0.85
CA ALA A 9 -0.50 5.99 0.05
C ALA A 9 0.94 6.52 -0.07
N GLY A 10 1.71 6.53 1.02
CA GLY A 10 3.13 6.91 1.02
C GLY A 10 3.99 6.04 0.09
N ALA A 11 3.73 4.73 0.06
CA ALA A 11 4.40 3.76 -0.80
C ALA A 11 4.15 4.03 -2.30
N ILE A 12 3.01 4.62 -2.66
CA ILE A 12 2.72 5.06 -4.03
C ILE A 12 3.37 6.42 -4.29
N ILE A 13 3.21 7.39 -3.38
CA ILE A 13 3.65 8.79 -3.52
C ILE A 13 5.17 8.90 -3.67
N VAL A 14 5.96 7.99 -3.12
CA VAL A 14 7.44 7.98 -3.29
C VAL A 14 7.86 7.88 -4.76
N HIS A 15 7.02 7.28 -5.60
CA HIS A 15 7.27 7.11 -7.04
C HIS A 15 6.68 8.22 -7.92
N LEU A 16 5.87 9.12 -7.34
CA LEU A 16 5.20 10.17 -8.10
C LEU A 16 6.04 11.46 -8.16
N PRO A 17 6.22 12.05 -9.36
CA PRO A 17 6.85 13.35 -9.51
C PRO A 17 5.87 14.49 -9.14
N GLY A 18 6.41 15.70 -8.95
CA GLY A 18 5.61 16.92 -8.75
C GLY A 18 5.54 17.42 -7.31
N ARG A 19 4.61 18.36 -7.08
CA ARG A 19 4.42 19.02 -5.78
C ARG A 19 3.59 18.14 -4.85
N ARG A 20 3.93 18.16 -3.56
CA ARG A 20 3.24 17.40 -2.51
C ARG A 20 2.38 18.35 -1.67
N SER A 21 1.15 17.95 -1.37
CA SER A 21 0.37 18.57 -0.30
C SER A 21 0.95 18.18 1.07
N PRO A 22 0.57 18.86 2.17
CA PRO A 22 0.96 18.45 3.52
C PRO A 22 0.62 17.00 3.85
N GLU A 23 -0.56 16.52 3.44
CA GLU A 23 -1.03 15.15 3.64
C GLU A 23 -0.17 14.16 2.85
N SER A 24 0.15 14.50 1.60
CA SER A 24 1.03 13.67 0.75
C SER A 24 2.44 13.56 1.34
N ALA A 25 2.95 14.66 1.91
CA ALA A 25 4.25 14.68 2.58
C ALA A 25 4.22 13.86 3.88
N ALA A 26 3.13 13.94 4.65
CA ALA A 26 2.96 13.15 5.88
C ALA A 26 2.85 11.64 5.59
N ALA A 27 2.11 11.24 4.56
CA ALA A 27 2.01 9.85 4.12
C ALA A 27 3.37 9.31 3.66
N LEU A 28 4.10 10.09 2.84
CA LEU A 28 5.46 9.74 2.42
C LEU A 28 6.41 9.58 3.61
N ALA A 29 6.37 10.50 4.59
CA ALA A 29 7.20 10.42 5.79
C ALA A 29 6.89 9.18 6.63
N ALA A 30 5.60 8.86 6.79
CA ALA A 30 5.16 7.66 7.50
C ALA A 30 5.65 6.38 6.80
N PHE A 31 5.52 6.30 5.48
CA PHE A 31 6.05 5.17 4.70
C PHE A 31 7.58 5.09 4.79
N ALA A 32 8.29 6.21 4.64
CA ALA A 32 9.75 6.24 4.72
C ALA A 32 10.27 5.74 6.07
N ALA A 33 9.58 6.06 7.17
CA ALA A 33 9.92 5.57 8.50
C ALA A 33 9.65 4.06 8.69
N ALA A 34 8.65 3.50 8.00
CA ALA A 34 8.27 2.10 8.11
C ALA A 34 8.90 1.20 7.02
N ARG A 35 9.54 1.77 5.99
CA ARG A 35 9.90 1.09 4.74
C ARG A 35 10.71 -0.20 4.91
N ASP A 36 11.68 -0.18 5.81
CA ASP A 36 12.57 -1.33 6.01
C ASP A 36 11.92 -2.42 6.89
N GLU A 37 10.76 -2.10 7.48
CA GLU A 37 10.04 -2.91 8.46
C GLU A 37 8.53 -2.95 8.16
N VAL A 38 8.12 -2.84 6.89
CA VAL A 38 6.69 -2.71 6.51
C VAL A 38 5.86 -3.85 7.08
N HIS A 39 6.37 -5.07 7.00
CA HIS A 39 5.68 -6.25 7.53
C HIS A 39 5.47 -6.18 9.05
N SER A 40 6.52 -5.93 9.83
CA SER A 40 6.40 -5.85 11.29
C SER A 40 5.52 -4.67 11.73
N ALA A 41 5.61 -3.55 11.00
CA ALA A 41 4.79 -2.37 11.26
C ALA A 41 3.30 -2.61 10.96
N LEU A 42 2.97 -3.31 9.87
CA LEU A 42 1.59 -3.76 9.58
C LEU A 42 1.10 -4.77 10.60
N CYS A 43 1.92 -5.75 11.02
CA CYS A 43 1.57 -6.65 12.12
C CYS A 43 1.26 -5.91 13.43
N ALA A 44 1.88 -4.74 13.65
CA ALA A 44 1.69 -3.93 14.85
C ALA A 44 0.52 -2.93 14.75
N CYS A 45 0.00 -2.65 13.55
CA CYS A 45 -1.14 -1.75 13.38
C CYS A 45 -2.45 -2.39 13.85
N ALA A 46 -3.51 -1.57 14.01
CA ALA A 46 -4.78 -2.04 14.57
C ALA A 46 -5.42 -3.14 13.71
N SER A 47 -5.57 -2.91 12.41
CA SER A 47 -6.16 -3.89 11.48
C SER A 47 -5.29 -5.12 11.28
N GLY A 48 -3.96 -4.98 11.28
CA GLY A 48 -3.06 -6.13 11.24
C GLY A 48 -3.19 -7.03 12.47
N LYS A 49 -3.29 -6.45 13.67
CA LYS A 49 -3.55 -7.20 14.90
C LYS A 49 -4.91 -7.90 14.87
N GLU A 50 -5.94 -7.24 14.35
CA GLU A 50 -7.27 -7.83 14.18
C GLU A 50 -7.23 -9.03 13.22
N LEU A 51 -6.58 -8.89 12.05
CA LEU A 51 -6.41 -9.99 11.08
C LEU A 51 -5.63 -11.16 11.67
N ILE A 52 -4.50 -10.89 12.35
CA ILE A 52 -3.68 -11.93 12.99
C ILE A 52 -4.50 -12.67 14.06
N THR A 53 -5.24 -11.94 14.89
CA THR A 53 -6.14 -12.53 15.90
C THR A 53 -7.23 -13.38 15.25
N GLY A 54 -7.71 -12.98 14.07
CA GLY A 54 -8.66 -13.74 13.26
C GLY A 54 -8.07 -14.96 12.53
N GLY A 55 -6.77 -15.22 12.64
CA GLY A 55 -6.10 -16.31 11.94
C GLY A 55 -5.65 -15.99 10.50
N PHE A 56 -5.69 -14.73 10.10
CA PHE A 56 -5.36 -14.23 8.76
C PHE A 56 -3.96 -13.59 8.69
N ALA A 57 -2.98 -14.17 9.40
CA ALA A 57 -1.61 -13.62 9.39
C ALA A 57 -0.99 -13.59 7.97
N GLY A 58 -1.33 -14.56 7.12
CA GLY A 58 -0.89 -14.60 5.72
C GLY A 58 -1.42 -13.43 4.87
N ASP A 59 -2.57 -12.85 5.23
CA ASP A 59 -3.11 -11.68 4.52
C ASP A 59 -2.26 -10.43 4.83
N VAL A 60 -1.74 -10.32 6.05
CA VAL A 60 -0.82 -9.25 6.45
C VAL A 60 0.53 -9.41 5.76
N GLU A 61 1.03 -10.64 5.65
CA GLU A 61 2.25 -10.96 4.89
C GLU A 61 2.11 -10.58 3.42
N LEU A 62 1.00 -10.97 2.78
CA LEU A 62 0.71 -10.61 1.39
C LEU A 62 0.58 -9.09 1.20
N ALA A 63 -0.12 -8.40 2.09
CA ALA A 63 -0.30 -6.95 2.03
C ALA A 63 1.00 -6.16 2.22
N ALA A 64 1.97 -6.72 2.95
CA ALA A 64 3.28 -6.11 3.18
C ALA A 64 4.22 -6.22 1.97
N ALA A 65 3.90 -7.05 0.98
CA ALA A 65 4.77 -7.32 -0.16
C ALA A 65 4.83 -6.13 -1.15
N LEU A 66 5.91 -5.36 -1.05
CA LEU A 66 6.16 -4.22 -1.93
C LEU A 66 6.47 -4.67 -3.37
N ASN A 67 5.81 -4.04 -4.35
CA ASN A 67 6.00 -4.28 -5.78
C ASN A 67 5.80 -5.75 -6.21
N ALA A 68 4.94 -6.50 -5.52
CA ALA A 68 4.68 -7.91 -5.81
C ALA A 68 3.86 -8.15 -7.11
N SER A 69 3.17 -7.12 -7.60
CA SER A 69 2.36 -7.18 -8.83
C SER A 69 2.69 -6.00 -9.75
N PRO A 70 2.86 -6.22 -11.07
CA PRO A 70 3.05 -5.15 -12.04
C PRO A 70 1.72 -4.53 -12.53
N VAL A 71 0.57 -4.97 -12.00
CA VAL A 71 -0.76 -4.59 -12.50
C VAL A 71 -1.43 -3.59 -11.56
N ALA A 72 -1.85 -2.44 -12.10
CA ALA A 72 -2.78 -1.53 -11.46
C ALA A 72 -4.21 -1.79 -11.98
N PRO A 73 -5.17 -2.20 -11.13
CA PRO A 73 -6.55 -2.45 -11.57
C PRO A 73 -7.26 -1.19 -12.09
N LEU A 74 -8.02 -1.32 -13.17
CA LEU A 74 -8.88 -0.28 -13.73
C LEU A 74 -10.35 -0.60 -13.51
N LEU A 75 -11.09 0.31 -12.87
CA LEU A 75 -12.53 0.20 -12.72
C LEU A 75 -13.23 0.63 -14.02
N THR A 76 -13.80 -0.32 -14.76
CA THR A 76 -14.53 -0.06 -16.01
C THR A 76 -15.87 -0.78 -15.98
N ARG A 77 -16.96 -0.05 -16.23
CA ARG A 77 -18.32 -0.61 -16.27
C ARG A 77 -18.70 -1.43 -15.03
N GLY A 78 -18.27 -1.00 -13.84
CA GLY A 78 -18.63 -1.65 -12.57
C GLY A 78 -17.80 -2.87 -12.18
N ALA A 79 -16.75 -3.21 -12.93
CA ALA A 79 -15.82 -4.29 -12.60
C ALA A 79 -14.35 -3.83 -12.70
N TYR A 80 -13.48 -4.44 -11.91
CA TYR A 80 -12.04 -4.24 -12.01
C TYR A 80 -11.46 -5.15 -13.10
N HIS A 81 -10.66 -4.56 -13.98
CA HIS A 81 -9.88 -5.26 -14.99
C HIS A 81 -8.40 -4.97 -14.79
N ALA A 82 -7.53 -5.88 -15.24
CA ALA A 82 -6.09 -5.61 -15.25
C ALA A 82 -5.80 -4.37 -16.12
N GLY A 83 -5.13 -3.36 -15.54
CA GLY A 83 -4.62 -2.24 -16.31
C GLY A 83 -3.52 -2.70 -17.27
N LYS A 84 -3.49 -2.09 -18.46
CA LYS A 84 -2.42 -2.33 -19.42
C LYS A 84 -1.14 -1.67 -18.91
N SER A 85 -0.03 -2.41 -18.88
CA SER A 85 1.29 -1.82 -18.72
C SER A 85 1.57 -0.94 -19.95
N THR A 86 2.09 0.27 -19.75
CA THR A 86 2.51 1.16 -20.85
C THR A 86 3.71 0.64 -21.64
N ASN A 87 4.16 -0.59 -21.38
CA ASN A 87 5.29 -1.23 -22.06
C ASN A 87 4.88 -2.19 -23.20
N ASP A 88 3.58 -2.24 -23.55
CA ASP A 88 3.03 -3.06 -24.64
C ASP A 88 2.76 -2.26 -25.95
N ALA A 89 3.59 -1.26 -26.25
CA ALA A 89 3.56 -0.50 -27.50
C ALA A 89 4.93 -0.48 -28.18
#